data_AF-A0A4Z2E517-F1
#
_entry.id   AF-A0A4Z2E517-F1
#
_cell.length_a   1.000
_cell.length_b   1.000
_cell.length_c   1.000
_cell.angle_alpha   90.00
_cell.angle_beta   90.00
_cell.angle_gamma   90.00
#
_symmetry.space_group_name_H-M   'P 1'
#
loop_
_entity.id
_entity.type
_entity.pdbx_description
1 polymer ?
#
loop_
_entity_poly.entity_id
_entity_poly.type
_entity_poly.pdbx_seq_one_letter_code
_entity_poly.pdbx_strand_id
1 'polypeptide(L)' 'MLADVWCYMSLLDNWNLVSRMTVPRCRHNSLVYDGKLYTIGGLGVSGNLDHVER' A
#
# COMPACT_ATOMS: atom_id res chain seq x y z
N MET A 1 10.23 -0.62 7.45
CA MET A 1 8.96 -0.41 6.73
C MET A 1 9.26 -0.40 5.26
N LEU A 2 8.35 -0.95 4.45
CA LEU A 2 8.48 -0.99 3.00
C LEU A 2 7.43 -0.05 2.39
N ALA A 3 7.74 0.49 1.22
CA ALA A 3 6.82 1.29 0.42
C ALA A 3 6.34 0.54 -0.83
N ASP A 4 6.91 -0.62 -1.14
CA ASP A 4 6.61 -1.33 -2.37
C ASP A 4 5.20 -1.91 -2.35
N VAL A 5 4.44 -1.66 -3.42
CA VAL A 5 3.12 -2.26 -3.67
C VAL A 5 3.28 -3.31 -4.76
N TRP A 6 2.98 -4.56 -4.41
CA TRP A 6 3.11 -5.70 -5.30
C TRP A 6 1.73 -6.25 -5.67
N CYS A 7 1.56 -6.63 -6.93
CA CYS A 7 0.35 -7.28 -7.44
C CYS A 7 0.69 -8.69 -7.90
N TYR A 8 -0.11 -9.66 -7.46
CA TYR A 8 0.01 -11.04 -7.87
C TYR A 8 -0.84 -11.30 -9.12
N MET A 9 -0.21 -11.81 -10.18
CA MET A 9 -0.90 -12.25 -11.39
C MET A 9 -1.04 -13.78 -11.36
N SER A 10 -2.23 -14.27 -11.00
CA SER A 10 -2.51 -15.70 -10.85
C SER A 10 -2.32 -16.50 -12.14
N LEU A 11 -2.56 -15.90 -13.31
CA LEU A 11 -2.39 -16.57 -14.60
C LEU A 11 -0.91 -16.90 -14.91
N LEU A 12 0.01 -16.06 -14.44
CA LEU A 12 1.45 -16.17 -14.71
C LEU A 12 2.22 -16.71 -13.51
N ASP A 13 1.53 -16.95 -12.40
CA ASP A 13 2.09 -17.31 -11.10
C ASP A 13 3.29 -16.44 -10.69
N ASN A 14 3.13 -15.12 -10.81
CA ASN A 14 4.20 -14.18 -10.49
C ASN A 14 3.73 -12.92 -9.77
N TRP A 15 4.68 -12.29 -9.07
CA TRP A 15 4.49 -11.00 -8.43
C TRP A 15 5.13 -9.90 -9.27
N ASN A 16 4.40 -8.80 -9.46
CA ASN A 16 4.87 -7.63 -10.19
C ASN A 16 4.83 -6.42 -9.27
N LEU A 17 5.91 -5.63 -9.27
CA LEU A 17 5.95 -4.35 -8.57
C LEU A 17 5.09 -3.36 -9.36
N VAL A 18 4.01 -2.85 -8.76
CA VAL A 18 3.04 -1.99 -9.45
C VAL A 18 3.11 -0.53 -9.05
N SER A 19 3.56 -0.23 -7.82
CA SER A 19 3.71 1.13 -7.34
C SER A 19 4.61 1.19 -6.10
N ARG A 20 4.89 2.41 -5.64
CA ARG A 20 5.49 2.68 -4.33
C ARG A 20 4.70 3.75 -3.60
N MET A 21 4.49 3.53 -2.31
CA MET A 21 3.95 4.54 -1.41
C MET A 21 4.94 5.68 -1.23
N THR A 22 4.42 6.88 -1.10
CA THR A 22 5.11 8.13 -0.78
C THR A 22 5.70 8.06 0.63
N VAL A 23 4.97 7.43 1.55
CA VAL A 23 5.42 7.21 2.94
C VAL A 23 5.44 5.71 3.23
N PRO A 24 6.63 5.10 3.46
CA PRO A 24 6.73 3.73 3.91
C PRO A 24 5.97 3.54 5.23
N ARG A 25 5.09 2.54 5.29
CA ARG A 25 4.23 2.31 6.46
C ARG A 25 3.93 0.83 6.70
N CYS A 26 3.49 0.49 7.90
CA CYS A 26 2.92 -0.82 8.24
C CYS A 26 1.69 -0.67 9.13
N ARG A 27 0.96 -1.76 9.42
CA ARG A 27 -0.28 -1.74 10.24
C ARG A 27 -1.33 -0.73 9.75
N HIS A 28 -1.37 -0.49 8.44
CA HIS A 28 -2.36 0.37 7.80
C HIS A 28 -3.63 -0.44 7.47
N ASN A 29 -4.74 0.26 7.24
CA ASN A 29 -5.93 -0.34 6.63
C ASN A 29 -5.91 -0.10 5.12
N SER A 30 -6.54 -0.98 4.34
CA SER A 30 -6.64 -0.82 2.89
C SER A 30 -8.05 -1.09 2.38
N LEU A 31 -8.50 -0.34 1.38
CA LEU A 31 -9.79 -0.57 0.71
C LEU A 31 -9.74 -0.24 -0.77
N VAL A 32 -10.60 -0.85 -1.57
CA VAL A 32 -10.78 -0.52 -2.98
C VAL A 32 -12.04 0.32 -3.15
N TYR A 33 -11.92 1.49 -3.77
CA TYR A 33 -13.04 2.38 -4.08
C TYR A 33 -12.79 3.08 -5.41
N ASP A 34 -13.81 3.18 -6.28
CA ASP A 34 -13.69 3.84 -7.59
C ASP A 34 -12.47 3.34 -8.42
N GLY A 35 -12.24 2.04 -8.42
CA GLY A 35 -11.12 1.41 -9.14
C GLY A 35 -9.72 1.75 -8.61
N LYS A 36 -9.61 2.35 -7.42
CA LYS A 36 -8.33 2.73 -6.79
C LYS A 36 -8.17 2.02 -5.45
N LEU A 37 -6.92 1.70 -5.11
CA LEU A 37 -6.55 1.10 -3.82
C LEU A 37 -6.15 2.21 -2.86
N TYR A 38 -6.91 2.40 -1.79
CA TYR A 38 -6.61 3.38 -0.76
C TYR A 38 -5.94 2.71 0.43
N THR A 39 -4.96 3.39 0.99
CA THR A 39 -4.25 3.00 2.20
C THR A 39 -4.46 4.05 3.28
N ILE A 40 -5.00 3.66 4.44
CA ILE A 40 -5.49 4.56 5.48
C ILE A 40 -4.64 4.40 6.73
N GLY A 41 -4.01 5.50 7.16
CA GLY A 41 -3.25 5.58 8.40
C GLY A 41 -2.09 4.60 8.47
N GLY A 42 -1.89 4.00 9.65
CA GLY A 42 -0.83 3.05 9.94
C GLY A 42 0.31 3.65 10.76
N LEU A 43 1.43 2.95 10.82
CA LEU A 43 2.66 3.38 11.46
C LEU A 43 3.69 3.67 10.37
N GLY A 44 4.26 4.87 10.39
CA GLY A 44 5.42 5.30 9.60
C GLY A 44 6.69 5.35 10.45
N VAL A 45 7.81 5.71 9.83
CA VAL A 45 9.13 5.74 10.51
C VAL A 45 9.13 6.72 11.70
N SER A 46 8.39 7.82 11.58
CA SER A 46 8.30 8.87 12.60
C SER A 46 7.11 8.72 13.55
N GLY A 47 6.36 7.61 13.49
CA GLY A 47 5.19 7.36 14.35
C GLY A 47 3.90 7.14 13.57
N ASN A 48 2.76 7.32 14.22
CA ASN A 48 1.45 7.06 13.63
C ASN A 48 1.13 8.03 12.49
N LEU A 49 0.53 7.50 11.43
CA LEU A 49 0.05 8.25 10.28
C LEU A 49 -1.47 8.40 10.37
N ASP A 50 -1.98 9.59 10.11
CA ASP A 50 -3.40 9.96 10.12
C ASP A 50 -3.96 10.24 8.72
N HIS A 51 -3.11 10.28 7.71
CA HIS A 51 -3.49 10.55 6.32
C HIS A 51 -3.75 9.29 5.50
N VAL A 52 -4.48 9.48 4.41
CA VAL A 52 -4.82 8.47 3.40
C VAL A 52 -3.94 8.65 2.17
N GLU A 53 -3.56 7.54 1.56
CA GLU A 53 -2.81 7.47 0.30
C GLU A 53 -3.57 6.63 -0.73
N ARG A 54 -3.39 6.88 -2.03
CA ARG A 54 -4.04 6.15 -3.14
C ARG A 54 -3.00 5.56 -4.09
#